data_AF-A0A1G3D0S8-F1
#
_entry.id   AF-A0A1G3D0S8-F1
#
_cell.length_a   1.000
_cell.length_b   1.000
_cell.length_c   1.000
_cell.angle_alpha   90.00
_cell.angle_beta   90.00
_cell.angle_gamma   90.00
#
_symmetry.space_group_name_H-M   'P 1'
#
loop_
_entity.id
_entity.type
_entity.pdbx_description
1 polymer ?
#
loop_
_entity_poly.entity_id
_entity_poly.type
_entity_poly.pdbx_seq_one_letter_code
_entity_poly.pdbx_strand_id
1 'polypeptide(L)' 'MITDTEIRIKGLKALTESLGDVEAERFISLIQREPFDYTKWRQGLDEDLSIEEISKRAMAVRNKNTEQ' A
#
# COMPACT_ATOMS: atom_id res chain seq x y z
N MET A 1 -8.45 14.95 -7.01
CA MET A 1 -8.53 13.55 -6.58
C MET A 1 -8.27 12.70 -7.81
N ILE A 2 -7.37 11.70 -7.73
CA ILE A 2 -7.11 10.82 -8.88
C ILE A 2 -8.37 9.97 -9.12
N THR A 3 -8.73 9.75 -10.38
CA THR A 3 -9.87 8.91 -10.78
C THR A 3 -9.57 7.42 -10.64
N ASP A 4 -10.60 6.59 -10.49
CA ASP A 4 -10.46 5.14 -10.45
C ASP A 4 -9.71 4.58 -11.67
N THR A 5 -9.96 5.16 -12.85
CA THR A 5 -9.27 4.80 -14.10
C THR A 5 -7.78 5.10 -14.02
N GLU A 6 -7.40 6.29 -13.55
CA GLU A 6 -5.99 6.66 -13.39
C GLU A 6 -5.28 5.79 -12.34
N ILE A 7 -5.97 5.41 -11.25
CA ILE A 7 -5.44 4.49 -10.24
C ILE A 7 -5.16 3.12 -10.89
N ARG A 8 -6.10 2.58 -11.67
CA ARG A 8 -5.94 1.28 -12.34
C ARG A 8 -4.81 1.27 -13.34
N ILE A 9 -4.68 2.32 -14.16
CA ILE A 9 -3.60 2.45 -15.14
C ILE A 9 -2.24 2.48 -14.44
N LYS A 10 -2.10 3.30 -13.39
CA LYS A 10 -0.85 3.39 -12.61
C LYS A 10 -0.52 2.06 -11.93
N GLY A 11 -1.53 1.38 -11.36
CA GLY A 11 -1.35 0.08 -10.72
C GLY A 11 -0.90 -1.01 -11.70
N LEU A 12 -1.51 -1.09 -12.87
CA LEU A 12 -1.13 -2.07 -13.89
C LEU A 12 0.30 -1.84 -14.39
N LYS A 13 0.69 -0.58 -14.59
CA LYS A 13 2.06 -0.22 -14.96
C LYS A 13 3.06 -0.65 -13.87
N ALA A 14 2.78 -0.36 -12.61
CA ALA A 14 3.67 -0.76 -11.52
C ALA A 14 3.80 -2.29 -11.37
N LEU A 15 2.72 -3.04 -11.62
CA LEU A 15 2.73 -4.50 -11.58
C LEU A 15 3.56 -5.08 -12.73
N THR A 16 3.34 -4.60 -13.96
CA THR A 16 4.08 -5.08 -15.14
C THR A 16 5.56 -4.73 -15.07
N GLU A 17 5.92 -3.54 -14.58
CA GLU A 17 7.32 -3.13 -14.37
C GLU A 17 8.05 -3.97 -13.31
N SER A 18 7.35 -4.46 -12.29
CA SER A 18 7.96 -5.21 -11.18
C SER A 18 7.94 -6.72 -11.36
N LEU A 19 6.89 -7.27 -11.98
CA LEU A 19 6.66 -8.71 -12.09
C LEU A 19 6.82 -9.24 -13.52
N GLY A 20 6.69 -8.39 -14.54
CA GLY A 20 6.49 -8.81 -15.92
C GLY A 20 5.02 -9.07 -16.24
N ASP A 21 4.69 -9.17 -17.53
CA ASP A 21 3.31 -9.21 -18.01
C ASP A 21 2.54 -10.45 -17.52
N VAL A 22 3.16 -11.63 -17.60
CA VAL A 22 2.53 -12.92 -17.25
C VAL A 22 2.23 -12.99 -15.75
N GLU A 23 3.21 -12.64 -14.92
CA GLU A 23 3.10 -12.66 -13.47
C GLU A 23 2.14 -11.57 -12.96
N ALA A 24 2.09 -10.40 -13.61
CA ALA A 24 1.13 -9.35 -13.30
C ALA A 24 -0.32 -9.81 -13.54
N GLU A 25 -0.61 -10.47 -14.66
CA GLU A 25 -1.94 -11.04 -14.93
C GLU A 25 -2.32 -12.13 -13.92
N ARG A 26 -1.37 -12.99 -13.56
CA ARG A 26 -1.58 -14.01 -12.53
C ARG A 26 -1.86 -13.38 -11.17
N PHE A 27 -1.14 -12.31 -10.80
CA PHE A 27 -1.38 -11.57 -9.56
C PHE A 27 -2.80 -11.01 -9.50
N ILE A 28 -3.25 -10.32 -10.56
CA ILE A 28 -4.61 -9.77 -10.64
C ILE A 28 -5.64 -10.88 -10.50
N SER A 29 -5.42 -12.02 -11.18
CA SER A 29 -6.29 -13.19 -11.08
C SER A 29 -6.38 -13.76 -9.66
N LEU A 30 -5.26 -13.81 -8.92
CA LEU A 30 -5.24 -14.27 -7.53
C LEU A 30 -6.02 -13.34 -6.60
N ILE A 31 -5.79 -12.02 -6.73
CA ILE A 31 -6.49 -11.00 -5.94
C ILE A 31 -8.01 -10.96 -6.23
N GLN A 32 -8.44 -11.30 -7.44
CA GLN A 32 -9.87 -11.38 -7.78
C GLN A 32 -10.53 -12.67 -7.27
N ARG A 33 -9.78 -13.76 -7.14
CA ARG A 33 -10.33 -15.08 -6.73
C ARG A 33 -10.44 -15.22 -5.22
N GLU A 34 -9.51 -14.62 -4.48
CA GLU A 34 -9.46 -14.73 -3.02
C GLU A 34 -9.60 -13.33 -2.39
N PRO A 35 -10.46 -13.16 -1.37
CA PRO A 35 -10.52 -11.90 -0.64
C PRO A 35 -9.16 -11.62 0.02
N PHE A 36 -8.48 -10.57 -0.45
CA PHE A 36 -7.22 -10.14 0.13
C PHE A 36 -7.46 -9.53 1.52
N ASP A 37 -6.92 -10.16 2.55
CA ASP A 37 -7.02 -9.67 3.92
C ASP A 37 -5.99 -8.55 4.16
N TYR A 38 -6.41 -7.32 3.89
CA TYR A 38 -5.61 -6.12 4.11
C TYR A 38 -5.13 -6.00 5.56
N THR A 39 -5.93 -6.44 6.54
CA THR A 39 -5.58 -6.37 7.96
C THR A 39 -4.39 -7.28 8.26
N LYS A 40 -4.41 -8.51 7.76
CA LYS A 40 -3.27 -9.44 7.91
C LYS A 40 -2.02 -8.96 7.18
N TRP A 41 -2.16 -8.44 5.96
CA TRP A 41 -1.01 -7.89 5.23
C TRP A 41 -0.40 -6.69 5.97
N ARG A 42 -1.22 -5.83 6.56
CA ARG A 42 -0.77 -4.63 7.27
C ARG A 42 -0.04 -4.94 8.57
N GLN A 43 -0.39 -6.03 9.26
CA GLN A 43 0.24 -6.42 10.54
C GLN A 43 1.76 -6.53 10.42
N GLY A 44 2.27 -7.15 9.35
CA GLY A 44 3.71 -7.33 9.14
C GLY A 44 4.50 -6.07 8.73
N LEU A 45 3.84 -4.92 8.52
CA LEU A 45 4.53 -3.69 8.08
C LEU A 45 5.07 -2.83 9.23
N ASP A 46 4.50 -2.98 10.43
CA ASP A 46 4.89 -2.20 11.62
C ASP A 46 5.49 -3.08 12.73
N GLU A 47 5.71 -4.38 12.47
CA GLU A 47 6.23 -5.35 13.45
C GLU A 47 7.60 -4.96 14.04
N ASP A 48 8.40 -4.17 13.31
CA ASP A 48 9.71 -3.71 13.75
C ASP A 48 9.69 -2.40 14.57
N LEU A 49 8.52 -1.76 14.75
CA LEU A 49 8.40 -0.48 15.43
C LEU A 49 7.72 -0.65 16.79
N SER A 50 8.34 -0.13 17.85
CA SER A 50 7.67 -0.06 19.14
C SER A 50 6.50 0.94 19.07
N ILE A 51 5.53 0.77 19.98
CA ILE A 51 4.41 1.71 20.16
C ILE A 51 4.94 3.14 20.38
N GLU A 52 6.09 3.29 21.03
CA GLU A 52 6.73 4.59 21.25
C GLU A 52 7.25 5.20 19.93
N GLU A 53 7.88 4.43 19.06
CA GLU A 53 8.29 4.91 17.72
C GLU A 53 7.08 5.30 16.86
N ILE A 54 6.02 4.47 16.87
CA ILE A 54 4.79 4.75 16.14
C ILE A 54 4.18 6.08 16.63
N SER A 55 4.10 6.26 17.95
CA SER A 55 3.59 7.50 18.57
C SER A 55 4.45 8.72 18.21
N LYS A 56 5.78 8.62 18.31
CA LYS A 56 6.70 9.70 17.93
C LYS A 56 6.55 10.10 16.46
N ARG A 57 6.44 9.12 15.55
CA ARG A 57 6.23 9.36 14.12
C ARG A 57 4.89 10.03 13.85
N ALA A 58 3.82 9.58 14.49
CA ALA A 58 2.50 10.20 14.37
C ALA A 58 2.50 11.65 14.85
N MET A 59 3.15 11.93 15.99
CA MET A 59 3.29 13.30 16.53
C MET A 59 4.13 14.20 15.62
N ALA A 60 5.20 13.68 15.01
CA ALA A 60 6.02 14.43 14.07
C ALA A 60 5.24 14.85 12.81
N VAL A 61 4.38 13.97 12.28
CA VAL A 61 3.50 14.30 11.15
C VAL A 61 2.48 15.37 11.54
N ARG A 62 1.87 15.26 12.71
CA ARG A 62 0.92 16.26 13.23
C ARG A 62 1.57 17.64 13.37
N ASN A 63 2.75 17.73 13.98
CA ASN A 63 3.42 19.02 14.19
C ASN A 63 3.78 19.70 12.87
N LYS A 64 4.26 18.94 11.86
CA LYS A 64 4.53 19.48 10.52
C LYS A 64 3.31 20.07 9.81
N ASN A 65 2.11 19.57 10.12
CA ASN A 65 0.85 20.08 9.58
C ASN A 65 0.30 21.27 10.38
N THR A 66 0.85 21.56 11.56
CA THR A 66 0.43 22.70 12.40
C THR A 66 1.30 23.95 12.15
N GLU A 67 2.43 23.79 11.46
CA GLU A 67 3.38 24.84 11.10
C GLU A 67 3.24 25.34 9.64
N GLN A 68 2.23 24.86 8.92
CA GLN A 68 1.78 25.37 7.60
C GLN A 68 0.43 26.06 7.75
#